data_AF-A0A0F9WLR3-F1
#
_entry.id   AF-A0A0F9WLR3-F1
#
_cell.length_a   1.000
_cell.length_b   1.000
_cell.length_c   1.000
_cell.angle_alpha   90.00
_cell.angle_beta   90.00
_cell.angle_gamma   90.00
#
_symmetry.space_group_name_H-M   'P 1'
#
loop_
_entity.id
_entity.type
_entity.pdbx_description
1 polymer ?
#
loop_
_entity_poly.entity_id
_entity_poly.type
_entity_poly.pdbx_seq_one_letter_code
_entity_poly.pdbx_strand_id
1 'polypeptide(L)'
;MMGEFENIERVVRALAKVPPTNLLIIDLANAHVKDGELDFEALADLQPEVQMAIAEAKMYGAHTIRAVDTLERLEAMPTDV
;
A
#
# COMPACT_ATOMS: atom_id res chain seq x y z
N MET A 1 -22.96 20.31 5.93
CA MET A 1 -22.78 18.99 6.57
C MET A 1 -22.58 18.00 5.44
N MET A 2 -21.42 17.36 5.30
CA MET A 2 -21.22 16.31 4.29
C MET A 2 -22.08 15.11 4.68
N GLY A 3 -22.84 14.55 3.75
CA GLY A 3 -23.70 13.39 4.01
C GLY A 3 -22.88 12.11 4.17
N GLU A 4 -23.44 11.12 4.87
CA GLU A 4 -22.84 9.78 5.06
C GLU A 4 -22.35 9.16 3.73
N PHE A 5 -23.14 9.32 2.67
CA PHE A 5 -22.79 8.86 1.32
C PHE A 5 -21.48 9.49 0.80
N GLU A 6 -21.26 10.78 1.03
CA GLU A 6 -20.06 11.50 0.59
C GLU A 6 -18.82 11.05 1.39
N ASN A 7 -19.00 10.71 2.66
CA ASN A 7 -17.93 10.15 3.49
C ASN A 7 -17.55 8.73 3.04
N ILE A 8 -18.54 7.87 2.78
CA ILE A 8 -18.33 6.52 2.24
C ILE A 8 -17.60 6.60 0.90
N GLU A 9 -18.02 7.51 0.00
CA GLU A 9 -17.39 7.66 -1.30
C GLU A 9 -15.92 8.11 -1.19
N ARG A 10 -15.59 8.99 -0.24
CA ARG A 10 -14.20 9.40 0.02
C ARG A 10 -13.33 8.23 0.49
N VAL A 11 -13.85 7.38 1.39
CA VAL A 11 -13.14 6.19 1.87
C VAL A 11 -12.94 5.19 0.72
N VAL A 12 -14.00 4.89 -0.04
CA VAL A 12 -13.93 3.98 -1.20
C VAL A 12 -12.90 4.48 -2.23
N ARG A 13 -12.90 5.78 -2.55
CA ARG A 13 -11.92 6.37 -3.48
C ARG A 13 -10.48 6.35 -2.96
N ALA A 14 -10.27 6.37 -1.64
CA ALA A 14 -8.94 6.23 -1.04
C ALA A 14 -8.46 4.78 -1.08
N LEU A 15 -9.33 3.83 -0.69
CA LEU A 15 -9.05 2.40 -0.70
C LEU A 15 -8.84 1.84 -2.12
N ALA A 16 -9.59 2.34 -3.11
CA ALA A 16 -9.44 1.92 -4.51
C ALA A 16 -8.06 2.23 -5.10
N LYS A 17 -7.24 3.05 -4.43
CA LYS A 17 -5.87 3.38 -4.83
C LYS A 17 -4.83 2.51 -4.13
N VAL A 18 -5.22 1.75 -3.10
CA VAL A 18 -4.33 0.80 -2.44
C VAL A 18 -4.16 -0.41 -3.36
N PRO A 19 -2.93 -0.72 -3.81
CA PRO A 19 -2.64 -1.89 -4.64
C PRO A 19 -3.06 -3.19 -3.93
N PRO A 20 -3.31 -4.28 -4.67
CA PRO A 20 -3.60 -5.58 -4.07
C PRO A 20 -2.49 -6.05 -3.14
N THR A 21 -2.86 -6.91 -2.18
CA THR A 21 -1.99 -7.33 -1.05
C THR A 21 -0.74 -8.10 -1.46
N ASN A 22 -0.70 -8.63 -2.68
CA ASN A 22 0.44 -9.37 -3.21
C ASN A 22 1.40 -8.39 -3.89
N LEU A 23 2.26 -7.75 -3.09
CA LEU A 23 3.30 -6.84 -3.59
C LEU A 23 4.43 -7.65 -4.21
N LEU A 24 4.92 -7.22 -5.38
CA LEU A 24 6.03 -7.89 -6.07
C LEU A 24 7.29 -8.01 -5.21
N ILE A 25 7.50 -7.09 -4.26
CA ILE A 25 8.65 -7.14 -3.34
C ILE A 25 8.62 -8.37 -2.43
N ILE A 26 7.43 -8.85 -2.07
CA ILE A 26 7.24 -10.07 -1.26
C ILE A 26 7.51 -11.29 -2.13
N ASP A 27 7.02 -11.29 -3.37
CA ASP A 27 7.22 -12.38 -4.32
C ASP A 27 8.70 -12.55 -4.68
N LEU A 28 9.41 -11.45 -4.97
CA LEU A 28 10.86 -11.45 -5.24
C LEU A 28 11.66 -11.91 -4.04
N ALA A 29 11.31 -11.46 -2.83
CA ALA A 29 11.99 -11.90 -1.62
C ALA A 29 11.80 -13.42 -1.43
N ASN A 30 10.58 -13.94 -1.56
CA ASN A 30 10.30 -15.36 -1.39
C ASN A 30 10.98 -16.23 -2.47
N ALA A 31 11.06 -15.74 -3.71
CA ALA A 31 11.68 -16.46 -4.82
C ALA A 31 13.21 -16.51 -4.73
N HIS A 32 13.84 -15.58 -4.02
CA HIS A 32 15.30 -15.41 -3.95
C HIS A 32 15.84 -15.47 -2.52
N VAL A 33 15.17 -16.21 -1.63
CA VAL A 33 15.74 -16.65 -0.36
C VAL A 33 16.46 -17.98 -0.54
N LYS A 34 17.71 -18.02 -0.11
CA LYS A 34 18.55 -19.22 -0.09
C LYS A 34 19.13 -19.37 1.32
N ASP A 35 18.95 -20.55 1.90
CA ASP A 35 19.41 -20.87 3.27
C ASP A 35 18.92 -19.88 4.36
N GLY A 36 17.77 -19.25 4.14
CA GLY A 36 17.18 -18.27 5.07
C GLY A 36 17.67 -16.84 4.89
N GLU A 37 18.56 -16.59 3.94
CA GLU A 37 19.07 -15.25 3.59
C GLU A 37 18.66 -14.87 2.16
N LEU A 38 18.59 -13.57 1.88
CA LEU A 38 18.35 -13.10 0.52
C LEU A 38 19.59 -13.30 -0.35
N ASP A 39 19.41 -13.90 -1.52
CA ASP A 39 20.45 -14.03 -2.54
C ASP A 39 20.60 -12.69 -3.28
N PHE A 40 21.51 -11.86 -2.77
CA PHE A 40 21.77 -10.54 -3.33
C PHE A 40 22.37 -10.57 -4.73
N GLU A 41 23.09 -11.64 -5.10
CA GLU A 41 23.65 -11.80 -6.44
C GLU A 41 22.53 -12.08 -7.43
N ALA A 42 21.61 -13.01 -7.12
CA ALA A 42 20.45 -13.27 -7.95
C ALA A 42 19.54 -12.04 -8.10
N LEU A 43 19.38 -11.25 -7.04
CA LEU A 43 18.60 -9.99 -7.08
C LEU A 43 19.30 -8.88 -7.87
N ALA A 44 20.64 -8.86 -7.92
CA ALA A 44 21.39 -7.88 -8.70
C ALA A 44 21.18 -8.08 -10.21
N ASP A 45 20.93 -9.32 -10.65
CA ASP A 45 20.60 -9.63 -12.03
C ASP A 45 19.15 -9.22 -12.41
N LEU A 46 18.30 -8.93 -11.42
CA LEU A 46 16.88 -8.56 -11.56
C LEU A 46 16.61 -7.10 -11.16
N GLN A 47 17.59 -6.22 -11.35
CA GLN A 47 17.50 -4.81 -10.98
C GLN A 47 16.24 -4.08 -11.51
N PRO A 48 15.77 -4.28 -12.75
CA PRO A 48 14.53 -3.67 -13.23
C PRO A 48 13.30 -4.10 -12.41
N GLU A 49 13.17 -5.39 -12.13
CA GLU A 49 12.08 -5.98 -11.36
C GLU A 49 12.13 -5.51 -9.91
N VAL A 50 13.32 -5.45 -9.32
CA VAL A 50 13.54 -4.91 -7.97
C VAL A 50 13.13 -3.44 -7.89
N GLN A 51 13.49 -2.62 -8.88
CA GLN A 51 13.07 -1.21 -8.92
C GLN A 51 11.55 -1.06 -9.07
N MET A 52 10.92 -1.89 -9.90
CA MET A 52 9.46 -1.94 -10.04
C MET A 52 8.79 -2.31 -8.72
N ALA A 53 9.29 -3.34 -8.03
CA ALA A 53 8.79 -3.78 -6.74
C ALA A 53 8.92 -2.69 -5.67
N ILE A 54 10.03 -1.94 -5.67
CA ILE A 54 10.23 -0.79 -4.78
C ILE A 54 9.22 0.33 -5.09
N ALA A 55 9.00 0.64 -6.37
CA ALA A 55 8.06 1.67 -6.79
C ALA A 55 6.61 1.30 -6.38
N GLU A 56 6.23 0.04 -6.60
CA GLU A 56 4.94 -0.51 -6.17
C GLU A 56 4.77 -0.41 -4.65
N ALA A 57 5.74 -0.87 -3.86
CA ALA A 57 5.68 -0.84 -2.40
C ALA A 57 5.56 0.59 -1.86
N LYS A 58 6.29 1.55 -2.44
CA LYS A 58 6.17 2.98 -2.09
C LYS A 58 4.77 3.52 -2.39
N MET A 59 4.22 3.18 -3.54
CA MET A 59 2.87 3.58 -3.93
C MET A 59 1.82 2.98 -2.99
N TYR A 60 1.95 1.69 -2.65
CA TYR A 60 1.09 1.02 -1.67
C TYR A 60 1.11 1.72 -0.31
N GLY A 61 2.31 1.99 0.22
CA GLY A 61 2.48 2.70 1.48
C GLY A 61 1.84 4.09 1.47
N ALA A 62 2.09 4.88 0.42
CA ALA A 62 1.54 6.22 0.30
C ALA A 62 0.00 6.24 0.24
N HIS A 63 -0.61 5.30 -0.50
CA HIS A 63 -2.06 5.19 -0.58
C HIS A 63 -2.68 4.67 0.72
N THR A 64 -2.01 3.72 1.39
CA THR A 64 -2.45 3.21 2.69
C THR A 64 -2.45 4.31 3.75
N ILE A 65 -1.37 5.09 3.86
CA ILE A 65 -1.29 6.23 4.77
C ILE A 65 -2.42 7.23 4.48
N ARG A 66 -2.65 7.57 3.22
CA ARG A 66 -3.74 8.48 2.85
C ARG A 66 -5.12 7.95 3.22
N ALA A 67 -5.34 6.64 3.11
CA ALA A 67 -6.59 6.02 3.53
C ALA A 67 -6.77 6.12 5.06
N VAL A 68 -5.70 5.84 5.82
CA VAL A 68 -5.69 6.01 7.29
C VAL A 68 -5.99 7.45 7.68
N ASP A 69 -5.28 8.43 7.12
CA ASP A 69 -5.51 9.86 7.37
C ASP A 69 -6.96 10.27 7.05
N THR A 70 -7.57 9.65 6.05
CA THR A 70 -8.96 9.92 5.68
C THR A 70 -9.93 9.41 6.75
N LEU A 71 -9.68 8.21 7.30
CA LEU A 71 -10.47 7.63 8.38
C LEU A 71 -10.33 8.43 9.67
N GLU A 72 -9.12 8.82 10.05
CA GLU A 72 -8.87 9.65 11.25
C GLU A 72 -9.63 10.98 11.19
N ARG A 73 -9.71 11.60 10.01
CA ARG A 73 -10.47 12.84 9.81
C ARG A 73 -11.98 12.65 9.89
N LEU A 74 -12.49 11.45 9.60
CA LEU A 74 -13.91 11.14 9.76
C LEU A 74 -14.28 10.97 11.24
N GLU A 75 -13.43 10.32 12.03
CA GLU A 75 -13.61 10.20 13.49
C GLU A 75 -13.52 11.57 14.21
N ALA A 76 -12.75 12.50 13.68
CA ALA A 76 -12.61 13.86 14.22
C ALA A 76 -13.79 14.80 13.93
N MET A 77 -14.75 14.41 13.09
CA MET A 77 -15.98 15.19 12.92
C MET A 77 -16.91 14.91 14.10
N PRO A 78 -17.35 15.93 14.87
CA PRO A 78 -18.24 15.72 15.99
C PRO A 78 -19.48 14.99 15.49
N THR A 79 -19.77 13.86 16.12
CA THR A 79 -21.08 13.24 16.01
C THR A 79 -22.01 14.21 16.72
N ASP A 80 -22.76 15.02 15.97
CA ASP A 80 -23.80 15.86 16.56
C ASP A 80 -24.77 14.90 17.29
N VAL A 81 -24.74 14.95 18.64
CA VAL A 81 -25.71 14.32 19.55
C VAL A 81 -26.66 15.39 20.04
#